data_AF-A0A7G3ZFL2-F1
#
_entry.id   AF-A0A7G3ZFL2-F1
#
_cell.length_a   1.000
_cell.length_b   1.000
_cell.length_c   1.000
_cell.angle_alpha   90.00
_cell.angle_beta   90.00
_cell.angle_gamma   90.00
#
_symmetry.space_group_name_H-M   'P 1'
#
loop_
_entity.id
_entity.type
_entity.pdbx_description
1 polymer ?
#
loop_
_entity_poly.entity_id
_entity_poly.type
_entity_poly.pdbx_seq_one_letter_code
_entity_poly.pdbx_strand_id
1 'polypeptide(L)'
;MATIQEHPEQQLEQYIALFLTKLVRIIQIIIPLMAKFSKDHPNVFLFFASALVVYVTWRILCNMVIILRRLLAVFVILGISFVFLRGFNQVFYKDIPLLYRIVTQSQDFEVVLTKWTAYLGDTSFDHCSVVLGLLTSRVKELLQLIQARTNTARWT
;
A
#
# COMPACT_ATOMS: atom_id res chain seq x y z
N MET A 1 29.32 49.80 -4.66
CA MET A 1 29.38 48.59 -3.82
C MET A 1 28.11 47.81 -4.08
N ALA A 2 28.16 46.87 -5.02
CA ALA A 2 26.99 46.09 -5.41
C ALA A 2 26.84 44.91 -4.45
N THR A 3 25.72 44.86 -3.74
CA THR A 3 25.26 43.72 -2.95
C THR A 3 24.99 42.56 -3.90
N ILE A 4 25.91 41.60 -3.94
CA ILE A 4 25.74 40.35 -4.69
C ILE A 4 24.66 39.56 -3.97
N GLN A 5 23.48 39.53 -4.60
CA GLN A 5 22.33 38.75 -4.20
C GLN A 5 22.66 37.28 -4.52
N GLU A 6 23.26 36.56 -3.58
CA GLU A 6 23.55 35.13 -3.74
C GLU A 6 22.22 34.36 -3.86
N HIS A 7 22.06 33.66 -4.98
CA HIS A 7 20.91 32.78 -5.18
C HIS A 7 20.97 31.62 -4.17
N PRO A 8 19.84 31.28 -3.50
CA PRO A 8 19.80 30.24 -2.46
C PRO A 8 20.24 28.85 -2.97
N GLU A 9 20.16 28.61 -4.28
CA GLU A 9 20.57 27.37 -4.93
C GLU A 9 22.09 27.15 -4.92
N GLN A 10 22.89 28.23 -5.08
CA GLN A 10 24.35 28.13 -5.07
C GLN A 10 24.91 27.86 -3.67
N GLN A 11 24.25 28.38 -2.62
CA GLN A 11 24.60 28.08 -1.24
C GLN A 11 24.30 26.62 -0.91
N LEU A 12 23.20 26.06 -1.40
CA LEU A 12 22.83 24.66 -1.20
C LEU A 12 23.86 23.70 -1.81
N GLU A 13 24.30 23.96 -3.04
CA GLU A 13 25.33 23.15 -3.71
C GLU A 13 26.66 23.18 -2.94
N GLN A 14 27.08 24.35 -2.44
CA GLN A 14 28.28 24.47 -1.62
C GLN A 14 28.17 23.72 -0.29
N TYR A 15 27.01 23.77 0.37
CA TYR A 15 26.78 23.00 1.60
C TYR A 15 26.83 21.49 1.36
N ILE A 16 26.23 21.02 0.27
CA ILE A 16 26.27 19.61 -0.13
C ILE A 16 27.71 19.20 -0.45
N ALA A 17 28.46 20.01 -1.20
CA ALA A 17 29.86 19.73 -1.53
C ALA A 17 30.76 19.70 -0.28
N LEU A 18 30.57 20.61 0.67
CA LEU A 18 31.28 20.63 1.95
C LEU A 18 30.95 19.40 2.80
N PHE A 19 29.67 19.02 2.84
CA PHE A 19 29.21 17.84 3.58
C PHE A 19 29.81 16.55 3.01
N LEU A 20 29.74 16.36 1.68
CA LEU A 20 30.37 15.22 1.00
C LEU A 20 31.87 15.19 1.24
N THR A 21 32.57 16.32 1.11
CA THR A 21 34.02 16.40 1.31
C THR A 21 34.41 16.01 2.74
N LYS A 22 33.64 16.46 3.74
CA LYS A 22 33.87 16.05 5.14
C LYS A 22 33.62 14.57 5.35
N LEU A 23 32.54 14.02 4.78
CA LEU A 23 32.26 12.58 4.85
C LEU A 23 33.38 11.75 4.23
N VAL A 24 33.84 12.12 3.03
CA VAL A 24 34.93 11.42 2.35
C VAL A 24 36.21 11.46 3.18
N ARG A 25 36.54 12.61 3.78
CA ARG A 25 37.73 12.73 4.65
C ARG A 25 37.63 11.85 5.90
N ILE A 26 36.45 11.78 6.51
CA ILE A 26 36.20 10.90 7.67
C ILE A 26 36.38 9.43 7.26
N ILE A 27 35.80 9.02 6.13
CA ILE A 27 35.93 7.66 5.60
C ILE A 27 37.39 7.32 5.30
N GLN A 28 38.13 8.26 4.69
CA GLN A 28 39.56 8.09 4.37
C GLN A 28 40.45 7.93 5.61
N ILE A 29 40.04 8.42 6.79
CA ILE A 29 40.75 8.21 8.05
C ILE A 29 40.33 6.88 8.70
N ILE A 30 39.04 6.54 8.63
CA ILE A 30 38.50 5.32 9.23
C ILE A 30 39.00 4.06 8.53
N ILE A 31 39.11 4.06 7.19
CA ILE A 31 39.57 2.90 6.41
C ILE A 31 40.97 2.42 6.85
N PRO A 32 42.03 3.24 6.86
CA PRO A 32 43.36 2.79 7.27
C PRO A 32 43.42 2.46 8.77
N LEU A 33 42.63 3.12 9.61
CA LEU A 33 42.53 2.82 11.03
C LEU A 33 41.92 1.42 11.26
N MET A 34 40.82 1.11 10.57
CA MET A 34 40.21 -0.22 10.57
C MET A 34 41.15 -1.28 9.98
N ALA A 35 41.88 -0.96 8.90
CA ALA A 35 42.83 -1.89 8.30
C ALA A 35 43.99 -2.23 9.25
N LYS A 36 44.49 -1.25 10.01
CA LYS A 36 45.51 -1.47 11.05
C LYS A 36 44.96 -2.30 12.22
N PHE A 37 43.77 -1.95 12.70
CA PHE A 37 43.10 -2.66 13.79
C PHE A 37 42.73 -4.11 13.43
N SER A 38 42.36 -4.35 12.17
CA SER A 38 42.10 -5.67 11.61
C SER A 38 43.36 -6.55 11.57
N LYS A 39 44.54 -5.97 11.30
CA LYS A 39 45.83 -6.69 11.35
C LYS A 39 46.28 -7.01 12.77
N ASP A 40 46.10 -6.09 13.72
CA ASP A 40 46.56 -6.28 15.10
C ASP A 40 45.63 -7.20 15.90
N HIS A 41 44.31 -7.17 15.64
CA HIS A 41 43.32 -7.98 16.36
C HIS A 41 42.24 -8.58 15.42
N PRO A 42 42.61 -9.56 14.57
CA PRO A 42 41.72 -10.09 13.52
C PRO A 42 40.44 -10.73 14.08
N ASN A 43 40.54 -11.49 15.17
CA ASN A 43 39.38 -12.18 15.76
C ASN A 43 38.36 -11.20 16.36
N VAL A 44 38.83 -10.12 16.97
CA VAL A 44 37.97 -9.09 17.58
C VAL A 44 37.27 -8.27 16.50
N PHE A 45 38.01 -7.89 15.45
CA PHE A 45 37.44 -7.20 14.30
C PHE A 45 36.33 -8.02 13.62
N LEU A 46 36.57 -9.32 13.42
CA LEU A 46 35.62 -10.24 12.77
C LEU A 46 34.36 -10.44 13.63
N PHE A 47 34.51 -10.50 14.96
CA PHE A 47 33.38 -10.52 15.89
C PHE A 47 32.53 -9.25 15.81
N PHE A 48 33.15 -8.06 15.86
CA PHE A 48 32.40 -6.80 15.76
C PHE A 48 31.75 -6.62 14.38
N ALA A 49 32.45 -6.97 13.30
CA ALA A 49 31.91 -6.89 11.94
C ALA A 49 30.71 -7.83 11.77
N SER A 50 30.82 -9.08 12.23
CA SER A 50 29.70 -10.04 12.17
C SER A 50 28.52 -9.62 13.05
N ALA A 51 28.77 -9.13 14.26
CA ALA A 51 27.73 -8.59 15.14
C ALA A 51 27.01 -7.39 14.51
N LEU A 52 27.74 -6.50 13.84
CA LEU A 52 27.16 -5.36 13.10
C LEU A 52 26.27 -5.85 11.95
N VAL A 53 26.76 -6.80 11.15
CA VAL A 53 25.99 -7.37 10.03
C VAL A 53 24.71 -8.03 10.55
N VAL A 54 24.80 -8.86 11.59
CA VAL A 54 23.63 -9.50 12.20
C VAL A 54 22.64 -8.47 12.72
N TYR A 55 23.11 -7.43 13.41
CA TYR A 55 22.26 -6.37 13.92
C TYR A 55 21.54 -5.60 12.80
N VAL A 56 22.26 -5.22 11.74
CA VAL A 56 21.67 -4.52 10.58
C VAL A 56 20.63 -5.40 9.88
N THR A 57 20.99 -6.66 9.60
CA THR A 57 20.07 -7.62 8.98
C THR A 57 18.83 -7.85 9.85
N TRP A 58 19.00 -8.02 11.16
CA TRP A 58 17.88 -8.16 12.10
C TRP A 58 16.96 -6.95 12.06
N ARG A 59 17.52 -5.73 12.03
CA ARG A 59 16.75 -4.49 11.98
C ARG A 59 15.98 -4.36 10.66
N ILE A 60 16.59 -4.74 9.54
CA ILE A 60 15.93 -4.77 8.23
C ILE A 60 14.78 -5.78 8.24
N LEU A 61 15.00 -6.98 8.76
CA LEU A 61 13.97 -8.02 8.87
C LEU A 61 12.79 -7.55 9.72
N CYS A 62 13.05 -6.96 10.89
CA CYS A 62 12.00 -6.40 11.74
C CYS A 62 11.18 -5.34 11.00
N ASN A 63 11.86 -4.43 10.28
CA ASN A 63 11.18 -3.41 9.48
C ASN A 63 10.34 -4.03 8.35
N MET A 64 10.87 -5.03 7.64
CA MET A 64 10.12 -5.75 6.61
C MET A 64 8.86 -6.40 7.19
N VAL A 65 8.96 -7.04 8.35
CA VAL A 65 7.81 -7.66 9.03
C VAL A 65 6.75 -6.61 9.41
N ILE A 66 7.17 -5.44 9.89
CA ILE A 66 6.24 -4.35 10.21
C ILE A 66 5.51 -3.85 8.96
N ILE A 67 6.23 -3.64 7.87
CA ILE A 67 5.66 -3.22 6.58
C ILE A 67 4.68 -4.28 6.09
N LEU A 68 5.08 -5.56 6.11
CA LEU A 68 4.24 -6.67 5.69
C LEU A 68 2.96 -6.76 6.52
N ARG A 69 3.05 -6.59 7.84
CA ARG A 69 1.88 -6.61 8.74
C ARG A 69 0.92 -5.47 8.42
N ARG A 70 1.42 -4.26 8.16
CA ARG A 70 0.59 -3.12 7.73
C ARG A 70 -0.05 -3.38 6.37
N LEU A 71 0.70 -3.94 5.44
CA LEU A 71 0.21 -4.27 4.10
C LEU A 71 -0.91 -5.33 4.18
N LEU A 72 -0.72 -6.39 4.96
CA LEU A 72 -1.73 -7.41 5.21
C LEU A 72 -2.99 -6.81 5.84
N ALA A 73 -2.86 -5.88 6.79
CA ALA A 73 -4.01 -5.20 7.37
C ALA A 73 -4.81 -4.43 6.31
N VAL A 74 -4.13 -3.72 5.41
CA VAL A 74 -4.78 -3.03 4.28
C VAL A 74 -5.48 -4.04 3.36
N PHE A 75 -4.81 -5.14 3.00
CA PHE A 75 -5.42 -6.20 2.18
C PHE A 75 -6.66 -6.81 2.82
N VAL A 76 -6.65 -7.04 4.13
CA VAL A 76 -7.81 -7.54 4.86
C VAL A 76 -8.96 -6.54 4.81
N ILE A 77 -8.70 -5.25 5.05
CA ILE A 77 -9.73 -4.20 4.95
C ILE A 77 -10.32 -4.13 3.55
N LEU A 78 -9.47 -4.16 2.51
CA LEU A 78 -9.91 -4.19 1.13
C LEU A 78 -10.73 -5.45 0.82
N GLY A 79 -10.29 -6.62 1.30
CA GLY A 79 -11.00 -7.88 1.12
C GLY A 79 -12.37 -7.89 1.78
N ILE A 80 -12.48 -7.39 3.01
CA ILE A 80 -13.77 -7.24 3.72
C ILE A 80 -14.68 -6.28 2.95
N SER A 81 -14.14 -5.14 2.49
CA SER A 81 -14.91 -4.16 1.72
C SER A 81 -15.41 -4.75 0.40
N PHE A 82 -14.58 -5.56 -0.26
CA PHE A 82 -14.93 -6.25 -1.50
C PHE A 82 -16.02 -7.31 -1.29
N VAL A 83 -15.90 -8.13 -0.24
CA VAL A 83 -16.92 -9.10 0.18
C VAL A 83 -18.23 -8.42 0.55
N PHE A 84 -18.17 -7.28 1.22
CA PHE A 84 -19.35 -6.49 1.58
C PHE A 84 -20.09 -5.96 0.35
N LEU A 85 -19.36 -5.43 -0.64
CA LEU A 85 -19.94 -4.87 -1.86
C LEU A 85 -20.54 -5.92 -2.81
N ARG A 86 -19.91 -7.09 -2.93
CA ARG A 86 -20.36 -8.16 -3.87
C ARG A 86 -21.20 -9.27 -3.24
N GLY A 87 -21.17 -9.39 -1.92
CA GLY A 87 -21.79 -10.49 -1.19
C GLY A 87 -20.88 -11.72 -1.09
N PHE A 88 -20.89 -12.35 0.09
CA PHE A 88 -20.02 -13.48 0.45
C PHE A 88 -20.09 -14.64 -0.56
N ASN A 89 -21.30 -15.05 -0.97
CA ASN A 89 -21.46 -16.17 -1.90
C ASN A 89 -20.88 -15.88 -3.30
N GLN A 90 -20.96 -14.64 -3.79
CA GLN A 90 -20.44 -14.32 -5.12
C GLN A 90 -18.91 -14.28 -5.12
N VAL A 91 -18.31 -13.76 -4.05
CA VAL A 91 -16.85 -13.70 -3.94
C VAL A 91 -16.22 -15.09 -3.84
N PHE A 92 -16.74 -15.95 -2.96
CA PHE A 92 -16.14 -17.27 -2.75
C PHE A 92 -16.36 -18.25 -3.89
N TYR A 93 -17.54 -18.25 -4.52
CA TYR A 93 -17.91 -19.27 -5.51
C TYR A 93 -17.70 -18.85 -6.97
N LYS A 94 -17.62 -17.55 -7.27
CA LYS A 94 -17.36 -17.06 -8.64
C LYS A 94 -16.04 -16.30 -8.75
N ASP A 95 -15.79 -15.35 -7.86
CA ASP A 95 -14.64 -14.45 -8.01
C ASP A 95 -13.31 -15.15 -7.76
N ILE A 96 -13.17 -15.88 -6.64
CA ILE A 96 -11.93 -16.61 -6.31
C ILE A 96 -11.55 -17.65 -7.38
N PRO A 97 -12.47 -18.53 -7.84
CA PRO A 97 -12.15 -19.51 -8.89
C PRO A 97 -11.80 -18.88 -10.23
N LEU A 98 -12.45 -17.76 -10.58
CA LEU A 98 -12.19 -17.05 -11.83
C LEU A 98 -10.83 -16.34 -11.78
N LEU A 99 -10.49 -15.69 -10.65
CA LEU A 99 -9.17 -15.12 -10.43
C LEU A 99 -8.09 -16.20 -10.49
N TYR A 100 -8.30 -17.34 -9.83
CA TYR A 100 -7.38 -18.46 -9.84
C TYR A 100 -7.13 -19.00 -11.25
N ARG A 101 -8.18 -19.15 -12.07
CA ARG A 101 -8.04 -19.55 -13.47
C ARG A 101 -7.24 -18.53 -14.28
N ILE A 102 -7.52 -17.24 -14.13
CA ILE A 102 -6.81 -16.18 -14.85
C ILE A 102 -5.33 -16.17 -14.45
N VAL A 103 -5.01 -16.28 -13.16
CA VAL A 103 -3.63 -16.29 -12.65
C VAL A 103 -2.88 -17.54 -13.15
N THR A 104 -3.51 -18.70 -13.14
CA THR A 104 -2.86 -19.96 -13.55
C THR A 104 -2.66 -20.04 -15.07
N GLN A 105 -3.53 -19.39 -15.84
CA GLN A 105 -3.50 -19.42 -17.30
C GLN A 105 -2.66 -18.30 -17.93
N SER A 106 -2.37 -17.23 -17.19
CA SER A 106 -1.59 -16.08 -17.68
C SER A 106 -0.17 -16.14 -17.13
N GLN A 107 0.85 -16.03 -17.99
CA GLN A 107 2.23 -15.81 -17.54
C GLN A 107 2.47 -14.35 -17.08
N ASP A 108 1.77 -13.40 -17.69
CA ASP A 108 2.00 -11.98 -17.46
C ASP A 108 0.99 -11.37 -16.47
N PHE A 109 1.51 -10.67 -15.47
CA PHE A 109 0.71 -10.00 -14.43
C PHE A 109 -0.20 -8.91 -15.02
N GLU A 110 0.24 -8.22 -16.06
CA GLU A 110 -0.55 -7.18 -16.73
C GLU A 110 -1.83 -7.74 -17.37
N VAL A 111 -1.74 -8.93 -17.97
CA VAL A 111 -2.88 -9.63 -18.57
C VAL A 111 -3.86 -10.12 -17.50
N VAL A 112 -3.34 -10.55 -16.34
CA VAL A 112 -4.18 -10.88 -15.18
C VAL A 112 -4.94 -9.64 -14.72
N LEU A 113 -4.24 -8.53 -14.56
CA LEU A 113 -4.79 -7.31 -13.98
C LEU A 113 -5.85 -6.68 -14.89
N THR A 114 -5.60 -6.64 -16.20
CA THR A 114 -6.56 -6.13 -17.20
C THR A 114 -7.82 -6.99 -17.29
N LYS A 115 -7.69 -8.32 -17.33
CA LYS A 115 -8.86 -9.22 -17.34
C LYS A 115 -9.65 -9.16 -16.04
N TRP A 116 -8.95 -9.04 -14.91
CA TRP A 116 -9.59 -8.93 -13.61
C TRP A 116 -10.34 -7.61 -13.47
N THR A 117 -9.72 -6.48 -13.78
CA THR A 117 -10.39 -5.16 -13.69
C THR A 117 -11.55 -5.03 -14.66
N ALA A 118 -11.46 -5.59 -15.88
CA ALA A 118 -12.58 -5.64 -16.82
C ALA A 118 -13.78 -6.43 -16.26
N TYR A 119 -13.52 -7.62 -15.70
CA TYR A 119 -14.56 -8.42 -15.03
C TYR A 119 -15.15 -7.70 -13.81
N LEU A 120 -14.29 -7.01 -13.03
CA LEU A 120 -14.73 -6.24 -11.88
C LEU A 120 -15.66 -5.08 -12.26
N GLY A 121 -15.30 -4.34 -13.31
CA GLY A 121 -16.06 -3.20 -13.82
C GLY A 121 -17.45 -3.60 -14.32
N ASP A 122 -17.53 -4.66 -15.13
CA ASP A 122 -18.79 -5.10 -15.75
C ASP A 122 -19.81 -5.59 -14.69
N THR A 123 -19.34 -6.31 -13.68
CA THR A 123 -20.23 -6.88 -12.64
C THR A 123 -20.61 -5.86 -11.55
N SER A 124 -19.88 -4.74 -11.42
CA SER A 124 -20.14 -3.72 -10.38
C SER A 124 -21.38 -2.86 -10.68
N PHE A 125 -21.75 -2.70 -11.95
CA PHE A 125 -22.91 -1.90 -12.36
C PHE A 125 -24.24 -2.61 -12.04
N ASP A 126 -24.27 -3.94 -12.11
CA ASP A 126 -25.48 -4.72 -11.86
C ASP A 126 -25.97 -4.59 -10.42
N HIS A 127 -25.10 -4.71 -9.41
CA HIS A 127 -25.52 -4.64 -8.00
C HIS A 127 -25.99 -3.25 -7.58
N CYS A 128 -25.42 -2.17 -8.13
CA CYS A 128 -25.91 -0.81 -7.89
C CYS A 128 -27.33 -0.62 -8.44
N SER A 129 -27.59 -1.15 -9.64
CA SER A 129 -28.92 -1.11 -10.26
C SER A 129 -29.96 -1.95 -9.49
N VAL A 130 -29.56 -3.09 -8.94
CA VAL A 130 -30.41 -3.97 -8.12
C VAL A 130 -30.74 -3.33 -6.77
N VAL A 131 -29.76 -2.71 -6.12
CA VAL A 131 -29.97 -1.98 -4.85
C VAL A 131 -30.84 -0.74 -5.06
N LEU A 132 -30.61 0.02 -6.14
CA LEU A 132 -31.48 1.14 -6.54
C LEU A 132 -32.90 0.66 -6.89
N GLY A 133 -33.04 -0.49 -7.53
CA GLY A 133 -34.32 -1.14 -7.81
C GLY A 133 -35.09 -1.54 -6.55
N LEU A 134 -34.39 -2.09 -5.55
CA LEU A 134 -34.96 -2.44 -4.24
C LEU A 134 -35.35 -1.20 -3.42
N LEU A 135 -34.56 -0.13 -3.48
CA LEU A 135 -34.88 1.14 -2.83
C LEU A 135 -36.11 1.79 -3.47
N THR A 136 -36.18 1.81 -4.81
CA THR A 136 -37.32 2.40 -5.52
C THR A 136 -38.61 1.60 -5.34
N SER A 137 -38.55 0.26 -5.22
CA SER A 137 -39.73 -0.56 -4.91
C SER A 137 -40.26 -0.32 -3.49
N ARG A 138 -39.36 -0.24 -2.49
CA ARG A 138 -39.74 0.07 -1.09
C ARG A 138 -40.31 1.48 -0.93
N VAL A 139 -39.76 2.45 -1.64
CA VAL A 139 -40.30 3.83 -1.64
C VAL A 139 -41.70 3.87 -2.25
N LYS A 140 -41.98 3.11 -3.31
CA LYS A 140 -43.33 3.01 -3.89
C LYS A 140 -44.34 2.36 -2.94
N GLU A 141 -43.96 1.29 -2.24
CA GLU A 141 -44.81 0.66 -1.23
C GLU A 141 -45.15 1.62 -0.08
N LEU A 142 -44.16 2.38 0.42
CA LEU A 142 -44.37 3.38 1.46
C LEU A 142 -45.27 4.53 0.99
N LEU A 143 -45.11 5.00 -0.25
CA LEU A 143 -45.97 6.02 -0.85
C LEU A 143 -47.43 5.55 -0.95
N GLN A 144 -47.65 4.30 -1.37
CA GLN A 144 -48.99 3.71 -1.43
C GLN A 144 -49.63 3.59 -0.04
N LEU A 145 -48.85 3.19 0.98
CA LEU A 145 -49.33 3.13 2.36
C LEU A 145 -49.68 4.52 2.92
N ILE A 146 -48.89 5.55 2.60
CA ILE A 146 -49.16 6.93 3.01
C ILE A 146 -50.41 7.47 2.32
N GLN A 147 -50.59 7.21 1.02
CA GLN A 147 -51.80 7.59 0.28
C GLN A 147 -53.05 6.87 0.80
N ALA A 148 -52.95 5.58 1.09
CA ALA A 148 -54.04 4.81 1.69
C ALA A 148 -54.44 5.42 3.05
N ARG A 149 -53.45 5.77 3.89
CA ARG A 149 -53.67 6.36 5.21
C ARG A 149 -54.27 7.76 5.16
N THR A 150 -53.85 8.60 4.22
CA THR A 150 -54.41 9.95 4.02
C THR A 150 -55.82 9.93 3.43
N ASN A 151 -56.15 8.93 2.62
CA ASN A 151 -57.53 8.76 2.12
C ASN A 151 -58.49 8.30 3.23
N THR A 152 -58.07 7.43 4.16
CA THR A 152 -58.90 7.06 5.32
C THR A 152 -59.14 8.22 6.29
N ALA A 153 -58.19 9.15 6.45
CA ALA A 153 -58.33 10.30 7.34
C ALA A 153 -59.22 11.43 6.77
N ARG A 154 -59.62 11.34 5.49
CA ARG A 154 -60.47 12.33 4.83
C ARG A 154 -61.98 12.01 4.94
N TRP A 155 -62.34 10.84 5.45
CA TRP A 155 -63.73 10.36 5.59
C TRP A 155 -64.19 10.18 7.04
N THR A 156 -63.43 10.69 8.01
CA THR A 156 -63.81 10.83 9.44
C THR A 156 -63.84 12.30 9.79
#